data_AF-A0A0L6J1N2-F1
#
_entry.id   AF-A0A0L6J1N2-F1
#
_cell.length_a   1.000
_cell.length_b   1.000
_cell.length_c   1.000
_cell.angle_alpha   90.00
_cell.angle_beta   90.00
_cell.angle_gamma   90.00
#
_symmetry.space_group_name_H-M   'P 1'
#
loop_
_entity.id
_entity.type
_entity.pdbx_description
1 polymer ?
#
loop_
_entity_poly.entity_id
_entity_poly.type
_entity_poly.pdbx_seq_one_letter_code
_entity_poly.pdbx_strand_id
1 'polypeptide(L)'
;MPGMMTLDLLETLRIVDDDVTAVVDAYLANPSCGTVYFGEGYRIDPALAVAEHPFAGTLMRQPWAGEELRRAAVRAAVMLAVPERD
;
A
#
# COMPACT_ATOMS: atom_id res chain seq x y z
N MET A 1 -1.74 -17.64 -13.76
CA MET A 1 -1.02 -17.70 -12.47
C MET A 1 -1.68 -16.67 -11.56
N PRO A 2 -2.21 -17.03 -10.38
CA PRO A 2 -2.67 -16.01 -9.44
C PRO A 2 -1.45 -15.16 -9.04
N GLY A 3 -1.54 -13.84 -9.21
CA GLY A 3 -0.45 -12.92 -8.85
C GLY A 3 -0.19 -12.95 -7.35
N MET A 4 1.09 -12.93 -6.94
CA MET A 4 1.47 -12.85 -5.53
C MET A 4 0.99 -11.52 -4.96
N MET A 5 0.20 -11.57 -3.88
CA MET A 5 -0.19 -10.41 -3.09
C MET A 5 1.04 -9.83 -2.36
N THR A 6 1.01 -8.56 -1.97
CA THR A 6 2.11 -7.93 -1.21
C THR A 6 2.40 -8.66 0.10
N LEU A 7 1.37 -9.24 0.72
CA LEU A 7 1.52 -10.11 1.89
C LEU A 7 2.45 -11.32 1.62
N ASP A 8 2.33 -11.94 0.45
CA ASP A 8 3.15 -13.09 0.02
C ASP A 8 4.61 -12.67 -0.21
N LEU A 9 4.85 -11.44 -0.66
CA LEU A 9 6.19 -10.86 -0.76
C LEU A 9 6.82 -10.60 0.60
N LEU A 10 6.02 -10.14 1.57
CA LEU A 10 6.46 -9.90 2.94
C LEU A 10 6.79 -11.21 3.65
N GLU A 11 5.96 -12.25 3.45
CA GLU A 11 6.21 -13.61 3.94
C GLU A 11 7.44 -14.26 3.29
N THR A 12 7.72 -13.95 2.03
CA THR A 12 8.95 -14.38 1.34
C THR A 12 10.17 -13.53 1.69
N LEU A 13 10.07 -12.61 2.67
CA LEU A 13 11.12 -11.67 3.09
C LEU A 13 11.70 -10.83 1.94
N ARG A 14 10.98 -10.73 0.83
CA ARG A 14 11.45 -10.04 -0.38
C ARG A 14 11.26 -8.53 -0.27
N ILE A 15 10.40 -8.11 0.66
CA ILE A 15 10.12 -6.73 1.06
C ILE A 15 10.01 -6.73 2.60
N VAL A 16 10.44 -5.65 3.25
CA VAL A 16 10.33 -5.53 4.72
C VAL A 16 9.14 -4.67 5.12
N ASP A 17 8.64 -4.86 6.35
CA ASP A 17 7.54 -4.06 6.90
C ASP A 17 7.86 -2.55 6.92
N ASP A 18 9.15 -2.23 7.00
CA ASP A 18 9.68 -0.86 6.92
C ASP A 18 9.47 -0.26 5.53
N ASP A 19 9.67 -1.03 4.44
CA ASP A 19 9.38 -0.59 3.07
C ASP A 19 7.89 -0.28 2.89
N VAL A 20 7.02 -1.16 3.42
CA VAL A 20 5.56 -0.92 3.39
C VAL A 20 5.21 0.35 4.15
N THR A 21 5.82 0.56 5.31
CA THR A 21 5.61 1.78 6.11
C THR A 21 6.10 3.02 5.37
N ALA A 22 7.24 2.95 4.68
CA ALA A 22 7.77 4.04 3.87
C ALA A 22 6.84 4.39 2.68
N VAL A 23 6.28 3.39 2.00
CA VAL A 23 5.28 3.59 0.92
C VAL A 23 4.04 4.29 1.47
N VAL A 24 3.53 3.84 2.62
CA VAL A 24 2.35 4.44 3.25
C VAL A 24 2.61 5.87 3.69
N ASP A 25 3.78 6.14 4.28
CA ASP A 25 4.16 7.50 4.71
C ASP A 25 4.32 8.43 3.49
N ALA A 26 4.97 7.97 2.42
CA ALA A 26 5.09 8.71 1.17
C ALA A 26 3.73 9.05 0.54
N TYR A 27 2.77 8.10 0.56
CA TYR A 27 1.40 8.34 0.08
C TYR A 27 0.62 9.32 0.98
N LEU A 28 0.79 9.24 2.29
CA LEU A 28 0.14 10.19 3.21
C LEU A 28 0.71 11.60 3.09
N ALA A 29 2.03 11.72 2.92
CA ALA A 29 2.71 12.98 2.70
C ALA A 29 2.37 13.57 1.31
N ASN A 30 2.22 12.71 0.30
CA ASN A 30 1.84 13.08 -1.04
C ASN A 30 0.90 12.03 -1.66
N PRO A 31 -0.42 12.25 -1.70
CA PRO A 31 -1.36 11.30 -2.30
C PRO A 31 -1.23 11.20 -3.83
N SER A 32 -0.38 12.03 -4.44
CA SER A 32 0.03 11.94 -5.84
C SER A 32 1.43 11.33 -6.03
N CYS A 33 2.02 10.73 -4.99
CA CYS A 33 3.13 9.79 -5.16
C CYS A 33 2.57 8.63 -5.99
N GLY A 34 2.95 8.56 -7.26
CA GLY A 34 2.61 7.44 -8.13
C GLY A 34 3.28 6.15 -7.65
N THR A 35 3.64 5.29 -8.59
CA THR A 35 4.24 4.00 -8.28
C THR A 35 5.52 4.12 -7.43
N VAL A 36 5.51 3.50 -6.26
CA VAL A 36 6.64 3.44 -5.33
C VAL A 36 7.33 2.09 -5.47
N TYR A 37 8.66 2.10 -5.33
CA TYR A 37 9.51 0.92 -5.40
C TYR A 37 9.72 0.36 -3.99
N PHE A 38 9.67 -0.96 -3.83
CA PHE A 38 9.94 -1.65 -2.57
C PHE A 38 10.65 -2.97 -2.88
N GLY A 39 11.60 -3.34 -2.02
CA GLY A 39 12.45 -4.52 -2.20
C GLY A 39 13.21 -4.56 -3.53
N GLU A 40 13.63 -5.76 -3.93
CA GLU A 40 14.37 -6.00 -5.18
C GLU A 40 13.41 -6.16 -6.38
N GLY A 41 12.95 -5.04 -6.93
CA GLY A 41 12.26 -4.98 -8.23
C GLY A 41 10.74 -5.03 -8.19
N TYR A 42 10.12 -4.74 -7.04
CA TYR A 42 8.67 -4.65 -6.94
C TYR A 42 8.19 -3.21 -6.96
N ARG A 43 7.04 -3.00 -7.62
CA ARG A 43 6.39 -1.71 -7.79
C ARG A 43 4.92 -1.80 -7.41
N ILE A 44 4.41 -0.75 -6.76
CA ILE A 44 3.09 -0.70 -6.17
C ILE A 44 2.65 0.73 -6.25
N ASP A 45 1.44 0.91 -6.75
CA ASP A 45 0.79 2.19 -6.73
C ASP A 45 -0.12 2.23 -5.48
N PRO A 46 0.26 2.98 -4.42
CA PRO A 46 -0.56 3.05 -3.22
C PRO A 46 -1.91 3.71 -3.48
N ALA A 47 -2.02 4.60 -4.47
CA ALA A 47 -3.30 5.20 -4.85
C ALA A 47 -4.20 4.16 -5.52
N LEU A 48 -3.64 3.32 -6.40
CA LEU A 48 -4.35 2.23 -7.05
C LEU A 48 -4.75 1.15 -6.03
N ALA A 49 -3.88 0.81 -5.08
CA ALA A 49 -4.19 -0.09 -3.97
C ALA A 49 -5.35 0.45 -3.10
N VAL A 50 -5.35 1.74 -2.78
CA VAL A 50 -6.44 2.38 -2.03
C VAL A 50 -7.74 2.44 -2.85
N ALA A 51 -7.65 2.63 -4.17
CA ALA A 51 -8.80 2.64 -5.07
C ALA A 51 -9.43 1.25 -5.23
N GLU A 52 -8.60 0.21 -5.35
CA GLU A 52 -9.01 -1.20 -5.42
C GLU A 52 -9.55 -1.70 -4.07
N HIS A 53 -9.16 -1.05 -2.96
CA HIS A 53 -9.57 -1.46 -1.61
C HIS A 53 -10.72 -0.60 -1.05
N PRO A 54 -11.99 -1.06 -1.11
CA PRO A 54 -13.17 -0.25 -0.76
C PRO A 54 -13.18 0.27 0.68
N PHE A 55 -12.55 -0.44 1.62
CA PHE A 55 -12.39 0.02 3.00
C PHE A 55 -11.49 1.26 3.11
N ALA A 56 -10.35 1.28 2.38
CA ALA A 56 -9.39 2.38 2.45
C ALA A 56 -9.94 3.62 1.74
N GLY A 57 -10.54 3.45 0.56
CA GLY A 57 -11.24 4.53 -0.15
C GLY A 57 -12.43 5.09 0.65
N THR A 58 -13.10 4.28 1.47
CA THR A 58 -14.16 4.77 2.37
C THR A 58 -13.57 5.58 3.52
N LEU A 59 -12.52 5.08 4.18
CA LEU A 59 -11.84 5.76 5.28
C LEU A 59 -11.22 7.10 4.87
N MET A 60 -10.65 7.18 3.66
CA MET A 60 -10.12 8.44 3.12
C MET A 60 -11.19 9.50 2.92
N ARG A 61 -12.42 9.08 2.60
CA ARG A 61 -13.58 9.98 2.47
C ARG A 61 -14.21 10.35 3.81
N GLN A 62 -13.85 9.67 4.90
CA GLN A 62 -14.36 10.00 6.23
C GLN A 62 -13.55 11.16 6.84
N PRO A 63 -14.20 12.27 7.25
CA PRO A 63 -13.53 13.40 7.88
C PRO A 63 -13.16 13.14 9.35
N TRP A 64 -13.84 12.18 10.01
CA TRP A 64 -13.50 11.74 11.37
C TRP A 64 -12.33 10.75 11.42
N ALA A 65 -11.90 10.23 10.26
CA ALA A 65 -10.77 9.33 10.21
C ALA A 65 -9.49 10.12 10.51
N GLY A 66 -8.95 9.89 11.71
CA GLY A 66 -7.66 10.43 12.11
C GLY A 66 -6.52 9.92 11.23
N GLU A 67 -5.38 10.60 11.29
CA GLU A 67 -4.21 10.29 10.49
C GLU A 67 -3.71 8.85 10.70
N GLU A 68 -3.69 8.37 11.95
CA GLU A 68 -3.33 6.99 12.27
C GLU A 68 -4.30 5.97 11.66
N LEU A 69 -5.60 6.27 11.65
CA LEU A 69 -6.61 5.38 11.10
C LEU A 69 -6.53 5.31 9.57
N ARG A 70 -6.26 6.45 8.93
CA ARG A 70 -5.97 6.53 7.49
C ARG A 70 -4.71 5.75 7.16
N ARG A 71 -3.64 5.90 7.96
CA ARG A 71 -2.39 5.15 7.82
C ARG A 71 -2.62 3.64 7.90
N ALA A 72 -3.36 3.18 8.90
CA ALA A 72 -3.69 1.76 9.04
C ALA A 72 -4.50 1.23 7.85
N ALA A 73 -5.45 2.03 7.34
CA ALA A 73 -6.26 1.66 6.18
C ALA A 73 -5.45 1.56 4.89
N VAL A 74 -4.56 2.52 4.63
CA VAL A 74 -3.65 2.50 3.47
C VAL A 74 -2.69 1.33 3.60
N ARG A 75 -2.13 1.10 4.79
CA ARG A 75 -1.23 -0.04 5.04
C ARG A 75 -1.93 -1.37 4.74
N ALA A 76 -3.16 -1.55 5.21
CA ALA A 76 -3.95 -2.76 4.89
C ALA A 76 -4.21 -2.90 3.39
N ALA A 77 -4.56 -1.80 2.70
CA ALA A 77 -4.76 -1.81 1.26
C ALA A 77 -3.47 -2.15 0.49
N VAL A 78 -2.33 -1.57 0.89
CA VAL A 78 -1.01 -1.85 0.32
C VAL A 78 -0.61 -3.30 0.58
N MET A 79 -0.88 -3.85 1.76
CA MET A 79 -0.59 -5.26 2.08
C MET A 79 -1.44 -6.25 1.27
N LEU A 80 -2.68 -5.89 0.97
CA LEU A 80 -3.65 -6.71 0.21
C LEU A 80 -3.64 -6.44 -1.29
N ALA A 81 -2.86 -5.47 -1.76
CA ALA A 81 -2.69 -5.23 -3.18
C ALA A 81 -1.90 -6.37 -3.83
N VAL A 82 -2.03 -6.50 -5.16
CA VAL A 82 -1.13 -7.34 -5.95
C VAL A 82 -0.06 -6.42 -6.54
N PRO A 83 1.16 -6.43 -6.01
CA PRO A 83 2.25 -5.63 -6.55
C PRO A 83 2.61 -6.10 -7.96
N GLU A 84 2.85 -5.15 -8.86
CA GLU A 84 3.32 -5.47 -10.20
C GLU A 84 4.82 -5.81 -10.16
N ARG A 85 5.18 -6.94 -10.77
CA ARG A 85 6.57 -7.30 -11.02
C ARG A 85 7.02 -6.63 -12.30
N ASP A 86 8.10 -5.85 -12.24
CA ASP A 86 8.85 -5.44 -13.42
C ASP A 86 9.56 -6.63 -14.08
#